data_AF-A0A383AML7-F1
#
_entry.id   AF-A0A383AML7-F1
#
_cell.length_a   1.000
_cell.length_b   1.000
_cell.length_c   1.000
_cell.angle_alpha   90.00
_cell.angle_beta   90.00
_cell.angle_gamma   90.00
#
_symmetry.space_group_name_H-M   'P 1'
#
loop_
_entity.id
_entity.type
_entity.pdbx_description
1 polymer ?
#
loop_
_entity_poly.entity_id
_entity_poly.type
_entity_poly.pdbx_seq_one_letter_code
_entity_poly.pdbx_strand_id
1 'polypeptide(L)'
;MDTKELDALKEFYRVRKTSKCVNFFSKYPLGEEWEINHRLILEKVIFSDTPPIEKIHTIHEATIFNVHNKNEDLKKIELEWWKEYLMREFSIDLKNHDPLYQDTITTPKKAQIIYHGKKFSNDFFLKFSYMLEVSRNINLDELHRPIILELGAGHATLARLMKIRFPRCKYIIIDLPETLFFSYTNLRLNFSEARFTKCTTSENLKTAMENDTDFIFIPSFLTEEIDSDFLVDLFINT
;
A
#
# COMPACT_ATOMS: atom_id res chain seq x y z
N MET A 1 -5.46 14.36 -5.62
CA MET A 1 -6.06 13.61 -6.74
C MET A 1 -7.30 14.36 -7.19
N ASP A 2 -7.33 14.78 -8.45
CA ASP A 2 -8.48 15.45 -9.05
C ASP A 2 -9.44 14.43 -9.71
N THR A 3 -10.57 14.93 -10.25
CA THR A 3 -11.58 14.08 -10.90
C THR A 3 -11.02 13.34 -12.11
N LYS A 4 -10.18 14.00 -12.93
CA LYS A 4 -9.61 13.40 -14.14
C LYS A 4 -8.69 12.23 -13.79
N GLU A 5 -7.87 12.39 -12.76
CA GLU A 5 -6.98 11.34 -12.27
C GLU A 5 -7.77 10.18 -11.65
N LEU A 6 -8.83 10.47 -10.89
CA LEU A 6 -9.73 9.45 -10.34
C LEU A 6 -10.41 8.64 -11.46
N ASP A 7 -10.88 9.30 -12.51
CA ASP A 7 -11.52 8.62 -13.65
C ASP A 7 -10.52 7.77 -14.44
N ALA A 8 -9.29 8.25 -14.63
CA ALA A 8 -8.21 7.45 -15.21
C ALA A 8 -7.84 6.24 -14.34
N LEU A 9 -7.95 6.35 -13.01
CA LEU A 9 -7.73 5.23 -12.10
C LEU A 9 -8.88 4.20 -12.14
N LYS A 10 -10.13 4.67 -12.28
CA LYS A 10 -11.28 3.78 -12.53
C LYS A 10 -11.16 3.06 -13.87
N GLU A 11 -10.64 3.74 -14.91
CA GLU A 11 -10.35 3.10 -16.19
C GLU A 11 -9.26 2.05 -16.05
N PHE A 12 -8.19 2.34 -15.30
CA PHE A 12 -7.16 1.36 -15.00
C PHE A 12 -7.74 0.10 -14.31
N TYR A 13 -8.67 0.24 -13.37
CA TYR A 13 -9.35 -0.91 -12.78
C TYR A 13 -10.08 -1.80 -13.81
N ARG A 14 -10.54 -1.24 -14.95
CA ARG A 14 -11.22 -2.02 -15.99
C ARG A 14 -10.34 -3.08 -16.66
N VAL A 15 -9.02 -3.09 -16.43
CA VAL A 15 -8.16 -4.23 -16.80
C VAL A 15 -8.68 -5.56 -16.25
N ARG A 16 -9.44 -5.52 -15.15
CA ARG A 16 -10.15 -6.69 -14.59
C ARG A 16 -11.05 -7.40 -15.61
N LYS A 17 -11.64 -6.65 -16.55
CA LYS A 17 -12.57 -7.17 -17.56
C LYS A 17 -11.86 -7.73 -18.81
N THR A 18 -10.53 -7.64 -18.87
CA THR A 18 -9.78 -8.19 -20.00
C THR A 18 -9.80 -9.71 -19.96
N SER A 19 -9.83 -10.36 -21.13
CA SER A 19 -9.79 -11.81 -21.24
C SER A 19 -8.57 -12.41 -20.54
N LYS A 20 -7.44 -11.73 -20.60
CA LYS A 20 -6.20 -12.13 -19.93
C LYS A 20 -6.35 -12.19 -18.42
N CYS A 21 -6.92 -11.16 -17.81
CA CYS A 21 -7.17 -11.11 -16.37
C CYS A 21 -8.15 -12.23 -15.96
N VAL A 22 -9.26 -12.36 -16.68
CA VAL A 22 -10.26 -13.42 -16.44
C VAL A 22 -9.63 -14.82 -16.53
N ASN A 23 -8.84 -15.07 -17.57
CA ASN A 23 -8.15 -16.35 -17.78
C ASN A 23 -7.07 -16.61 -16.73
N PHE A 24 -6.43 -15.58 -16.19
CA PHE A 24 -5.46 -15.74 -15.12
C PHE A 24 -6.17 -16.24 -13.85
N PHE A 25 -7.23 -15.55 -13.41
CA PHE A 25 -7.93 -15.94 -12.18
C PHE A 25 -8.67 -17.27 -12.30
N SER A 26 -9.14 -17.67 -13.48
CA SER A 26 -9.75 -19.01 -13.67
C SER A 26 -8.74 -20.17 -13.53
N LYS A 27 -7.44 -19.93 -13.64
CA LYS A 27 -6.40 -20.94 -13.38
C LYS A 27 -6.10 -21.13 -11.89
N TYR A 28 -6.42 -20.13 -11.04
CA TYR A 28 -6.03 -20.10 -9.63
C TYR A 28 -7.27 -20.05 -8.71
N PRO A 29 -7.78 -21.20 -8.24
CA PRO A 29 -9.07 -21.31 -7.54
C PRO A 29 -9.14 -20.56 -6.20
N LEU A 30 -8.01 -20.25 -5.56
CA LEU A 30 -7.97 -19.39 -4.37
C LEU A 30 -8.40 -17.93 -4.67
N GLY A 31 -8.36 -17.52 -5.94
CA GLY A 31 -8.90 -16.23 -6.38
C GLY A 31 -10.43 -16.16 -6.29
N GLU A 32 -11.14 -17.29 -6.40
CA GLU A 32 -12.61 -17.31 -6.43
C GLU A 32 -13.22 -16.93 -5.07
N GLU A 33 -12.62 -17.35 -3.96
CA GLU A 33 -13.12 -17.03 -2.61
C GLU A 33 -12.95 -15.54 -2.28
N TRP A 34 -11.83 -14.94 -2.69
CA TRP A 34 -11.61 -13.50 -2.56
C TRP A 34 -12.52 -12.70 -3.51
N GLU A 35 -12.76 -13.23 -4.71
CA GLU A 35 -13.64 -12.67 -5.74
C GLU A 35 -15.12 -12.63 -5.33
N ILE A 36 -15.57 -13.60 -4.53
CA ILE A 36 -16.95 -13.66 -4.03
C ILE A 36 -17.14 -12.68 -2.86
N ASN A 37 -16.17 -12.60 -1.94
CA ASN A 37 -16.38 -11.92 -0.66
C ASN A 37 -15.98 -10.43 -0.66
N HIS A 38 -14.90 -10.05 -1.36
CA HIS A 38 -14.33 -8.70 -1.24
C HIS A 38 -14.49 -7.85 -2.50
N ARG A 39 -14.37 -8.45 -3.70
CA ARG A 39 -14.43 -7.71 -4.97
C ARG A 39 -15.69 -6.85 -5.12
N LEU A 40 -16.88 -7.41 -4.86
CA LEU A 40 -18.14 -6.67 -5.04
C LEU A 40 -18.24 -5.45 -4.12
N ILE A 41 -17.72 -5.57 -2.89
CA ILE A 41 -17.66 -4.47 -1.94
C ILE A 41 -16.69 -3.41 -2.43
N LEU A 42 -15.48 -3.82 -2.83
CA LEU A 42 -14.45 -2.92 -3.33
C LEU A 42 -14.88 -2.20 -4.62
N GLU A 43 -15.50 -2.90 -5.57
CA GLU A 43 -16.01 -2.32 -6.81
C GLU A 43 -17.11 -1.28 -6.54
N LYS A 44 -18.03 -1.58 -5.60
CA LYS A 44 -19.05 -0.62 -5.16
C LYS A 44 -18.41 0.65 -4.57
N VAL A 45 -17.34 0.52 -3.81
CA VAL A 45 -16.59 1.67 -3.26
C VAL A 45 -15.83 2.42 -4.35
N ILE A 46 -15.21 1.72 -5.31
CA ILE A 46 -14.47 2.32 -6.43
C ILE A 46 -15.41 3.21 -7.25
N PHE A 47 -16.60 2.72 -7.61
CA PHE A 47 -17.56 3.43 -8.46
C PHE A 47 -18.58 4.29 -7.72
N SER A 48 -18.53 4.38 -6.39
CA SER A 48 -19.37 5.32 -5.64
C SER A 48 -19.05 6.79 -6.00
N ASP A 49 -19.95 7.70 -5.66
CA ASP A 49 -19.74 9.15 -5.82
C ASP A 49 -18.96 9.78 -4.64
N THR A 50 -18.43 8.97 -3.72
CA THR A 50 -17.71 9.48 -2.56
C THR A 50 -16.32 10.03 -2.96
N PRO A 51 -15.81 11.06 -2.27
CA PRO A 51 -14.45 11.55 -2.51
C PRO A 51 -13.39 10.47 -2.30
N PRO A 52 -12.19 10.59 -2.91
CA PRO A 52 -11.12 9.60 -2.78
C PRO A 52 -10.74 9.24 -1.34
N ILE A 53 -10.73 10.23 -0.45
CA ILE A 53 -10.39 10.02 0.96
C ILE A 53 -11.42 9.12 1.64
N GLU A 54 -12.70 9.32 1.36
CA GLU A 54 -13.81 8.52 1.90
C GLU A 54 -13.80 7.10 1.34
N LYS A 55 -13.37 6.91 0.08
CA LYS A 55 -13.18 5.58 -0.50
C LYS A 55 -12.13 4.78 0.29
N ILE A 56 -11.00 5.43 0.62
CA ILE A 56 -9.97 4.83 1.47
C ILE A 56 -10.49 4.58 2.88
N HIS A 57 -11.20 5.52 3.48
CA HIS A 57 -11.75 5.31 4.82
C HIS A 57 -12.70 4.13 4.89
N THR A 58 -13.54 3.96 3.87
CA THR A 58 -14.51 2.86 3.80
C THR A 58 -13.83 1.50 3.82
N ILE A 59 -12.74 1.30 3.08
CA ILE A 59 -12.02 0.01 3.06
C ILE A 59 -11.28 -0.29 4.36
N HIS A 60 -10.78 0.74 5.05
CA HIS A 60 -10.18 0.61 6.37
C HIS A 60 -11.23 0.16 7.39
N GLU A 61 -12.39 0.82 7.42
CA GLU A 61 -13.47 0.48 8.37
C GLU A 61 -14.08 -0.91 8.13
N ALA A 62 -14.06 -1.37 6.88
CA ALA A 62 -14.50 -2.70 6.45
C ALA A 62 -13.49 -3.82 6.76
N THR A 63 -12.33 -3.49 7.33
CA THR A 63 -11.26 -4.45 7.71
C THR A 63 -10.79 -5.37 6.58
N ILE A 64 -10.89 -4.91 5.33
CA ILE A 64 -10.59 -5.72 4.14
C ILE A 64 -9.10 -6.01 4.03
N PHE A 65 -8.26 -5.03 4.40
CA PHE A 65 -6.82 -5.14 4.33
C PHE A 65 -6.15 -5.32 5.70
N ASN A 66 -6.85 -5.03 6.80
CA ASN A 66 -6.32 -5.10 8.17
C ASN A 66 -7.44 -5.22 9.22
N VAL A 67 -7.10 -5.77 10.38
CA VAL A 67 -7.98 -5.81 11.54
C VAL A 67 -7.71 -4.62 12.45
N HIS A 68 -8.76 -3.85 12.77
CA HIS A 68 -8.69 -2.71 13.68
C HIS A 68 -9.51 -2.96 14.94
N ASN A 69 -8.91 -2.67 16.11
CA ASN A 69 -9.65 -2.68 17.36
C ASN A 69 -10.55 -1.44 17.46
N LYS A 70 -11.87 -1.68 17.45
CA LYS A 70 -12.89 -0.64 17.59
C LYS A 70 -13.16 -0.27 19.04
N ASN A 71 -12.61 -1.04 19.99
CA ASN A 71 -12.74 -0.82 21.42
C ASN A 71 -11.60 0.10 21.92
N GLU A 72 -11.96 1.22 22.56
CA GLU A 72 -11.00 2.22 23.03
C GLU A 72 -10.06 1.72 24.14
N ASP A 73 -10.49 0.77 24.96
CA ASP A 73 -9.63 0.19 25.99
C ASP A 73 -8.62 -0.80 25.39
N LEU A 74 -9.04 -1.57 24.37
CA LEU A 74 -8.10 -2.41 23.61
C LEU A 74 -7.05 -1.56 22.89
N LYS A 75 -7.44 -0.42 22.30
CA LYS A 75 -6.48 0.51 21.68
C LYS A 75 -5.44 1.05 22.65
N LYS A 76 -5.82 1.33 23.91
CA LYS A 76 -4.85 1.76 24.94
C LYS A 76 -3.85 0.64 25.24
N ILE A 77 -4.35 -0.60 25.39
CA ILE A 77 -3.50 -1.77 25.63
C ILE A 77 -2.54 -1.98 24.44
N GLU A 78 -3.04 -1.89 23.20
CA GLU A 78 -2.22 -1.96 21.99
C GLU A 78 -1.14 -0.89 21.97
N LEU A 79 -1.48 0.37 22.28
CA LEU A 79 -0.52 1.46 22.33
C LEU A 79 0.60 1.19 23.32
N GLU A 80 0.27 0.73 24.53
CA GLU A 80 1.27 0.42 25.55
C GLU A 80 2.18 -0.74 25.12
N TRP A 81 1.60 -1.80 24.56
CA TRP A 81 2.38 -2.91 24.01
C TRP A 81 3.33 -2.45 22.89
N TRP A 82 2.85 -1.66 21.95
CA TRP A 82 3.66 -1.14 20.85
C TRP A 82 4.74 -0.17 21.31
N LYS A 83 4.48 0.67 22.31
CA LYS A 83 5.50 1.54 22.94
C LYS A 83 6.64 0.70 23.51
N GLU A 84 6.31 -0.32 24.30
CA GLU A 84 7.30 -1.21 24.91
C GLU A 84 8.08 -1.99 23.87
N TYR A 85 7.38 -2.58 22.88
CA TYR A 85 7.99 -3.34 21.80
C TYR A 85 8.94 -2.47 20.95
N LEU A 86 8.50 -1.30 20.49
CA LEU A 86 9.31 -0.42 19.64
C LEU A 86 10.52 0.15 20.39
N MET A 87 10.37 0.46 21.68
CA MET A 87 11.50 0.86 22.52
C MET A 87 12.48 -0.29 22.70
N ARG A 88 12.01 -1.46 23.09
CA ARG A 88 12.86 -2.63 23.40
C ARG A 88 13.59 -3.14 22.16
N GLU A 89 12.87 -3.34 21.07
CA GLU A 89 13.43 -3.94 19.87
C GLU A 89 14.16 -2.93 19.01
N PHE A 90 13.68 -1.68 18.90
CA PHE A 90 14.21 -0.68 17.96
C PHE A 90 14.76 0.59 18.59
N SER A 91 14.74 0.72 19.92
CA SER A 91 15.13 1.96 20.61
C SER A 91 14.34 3.19 20.13
N ILE A 92 13.08 2.98 19.72
CA ILE A 92 12.19 4.03 19.25
C ILE A 92 11.30 4.52 20.40
N ASP A 93 11.48 5.78 20.77
CA ASP A 93 10.55 6.50 21.66
C ASP A 93 9.43 7.16 20.85
N LEU A 94 8.22 6.59 20.87
CA LEU A 94 7.07 7.16 20.14
C LEU A 94 6.75 8.62 20.52
N LYS A 95 7.03 9.03 21.77
CA LYS A 95 6.78 10.40 22.21
C LYS A 95 7.65 11.41 21.44
N ASN A 96 8.93 11.08 21.24
CA ASN A 96 9.92 11.98 20.65
C ASN A 96 10.30 11.63 19.20
N HIS A 97 9.77 10.53 18.68
CA HIS A 97 9.94 10.06 17.30
C HIS A 97 9.49 11.09 16.24
N ASP A 98 10.05 11.02 15.04
CA ASP A 98 9.81 11.92 13.91
C ASP A 98 8.32 11.97 13.51
N PRO A 99 7.66 13.15 13.48
CA PRO A 99 6.26 13.25 13.08
C PRO A 99 5.96 12.79 11.63
N LEU A 100 6.95 12.49 10.79
CA LEU A 100 6.72 11.89 9.47
C LEU A 100 6.17 10.45 9.57
N TYR A 101 6.59 9.64 10.55
CA TYR A 101 6.06 8.29 10.73
C TYR A 101 4.87 8.28 11.70
N GLN A 102 3.74 8.68 11.18
CA GLN A 102 2.45 8.57 11.84
C GLN A 102 1.39 8.24 10.78
N ASP A 103 0.18 7.92 11.22
CA ASP A 103 -1.00 7.87 10.35
C ASP A 103 -1.30 9.22 9.72
N THR A 104 -1.88 9.19 8.53
CA THR A 104 -2.21 10.42 7.79
C THR A 104 -3.71 10.59 7.65
N ILE A 105 -4.10 11.54 6.79
CA ILE A 105 -5.51 11.80 6.51
C ILE A 105 -6.21 10.57 5.95
N THR A 106 -5.49 9.60 5.36
CA THR A 106 -6.04 8.39 4.76
C THR A 106 -6.44 7.33 5.79
N THR A 107 -5.99 7.43 7.03
CA THR A 107 -6.47 6.56 8.11
C THR A 107 -7.72 7.18 8.77
N PRO A 108 -8.84 6.45 8.91
CA PRO A 108 -10.05 6.96 9.57
C PRO A 108 -9.79 7.38 11.02
N LYS A 109 -10.40 8.49 11.47
CA LYS A 109 -10.29 8.96 12.86
C LYS A 109 -10.68 7.89 13.88
N LYS A 110 -11.67 7.04 13.56
CA LYS A 110 -12.10 5.95 14.43
C LYS A 110 -11.07 4.83 14.57
N ALA A 111 -10.13 4.69 13.64
CA ALA A 111 -9.04 3.72 13.73
C ALA A 111 -7.79 4.31 14.43
N GLN A 112 -7.75 5.64 14.59
CA GLN A 112 -6.61 6.34 15.15
C GLN A 112 -6.57 6.28 16.69
N ILE A 113 -5.36 6.27 17.19
CA ILE A 113 -4.92 6.40 18.58
C ILE A 113 -4.06 7.67 18.62
N ILE A 114 -4.41 8.62 19.49
CA ILE A 114 -3.66 9.88 19.62
C ILE A 114 -2.71 9.78 20.80
N TYR A 115 -1.41 9.94 20.54
CA TYR A 115 -0.37 9.93 21.57
C TYR A 115 0.60 11.09 21.36
N HIS A 116 0.68 12.01 22.34
CA HIS A 116 1.47 13.24 22.25
C HIS A 116 1.30 14.03 20.94
N GLY A 117 0.06 14.15 20.46
CA GLY A 117 -0.27 14.88 19.24
C GLY A 117 0.02 14.13 17.93
N LYS A 118 0.56 12.91 18.00
CA LYS A 118 0.77 12.03 16.86
C LYS A 118 -0.35 11.01 16.73
N LYS A 119 -0.61 10.56 15.50
CA LYS A 119 -1.68 9.63 15.14
C LYS A 119 -1.12 8.25 14.84
N PHE A 120 -1.67 7.22 15.45
CA PHE A 120 -1.24 5.84 15.21
C PHE A 120 -2.44 4.92 15.06
N SER A 121 -2.23 3.76 14.50
CA SER A 121 -3.21 2.69 14.38
C SER A 121 -2.46 1.37 14.42
N ASN A 122 -3.19 0.27 14.65
CA ASN A 122 -2.57 -1.04 14.65
C ASN A 122 -1.90 -1.39 13.30
N ASP A 123 -2.52 -0.99 12.18
CA ASP A 123 -1.91 -1.15 10.84
C ASP A 123 -0.62 -0.33 10.72
N PHE A 124 -0.64 0.93 11.14
CA PHE A 124 0.58 1.75 11.15
C PHE A 124 1.69 1.05 11.94
N PHE A 125 1.42 0.61 13.17
CA PHE A 125 2.47 0.02 14.00
C PHE A 125 3.05 -1.26 13.40
N LEU A 126 2.19 -2.12 12.86
CA LEU A 126 2.62 -3.35 12.20
C LEU A 126 3.54 -3.03 11.02
N LYS A 127 3.11 -2.18 10.09
CA LYS A 127 3.92 -1.83 8.91
C LYS A 127 5.15 -0.99 9.27
N PHE A 128 5.09 -0.20 10.34
CA PHE A 128 6.24 0.52 10.87
C PHE A 128 7.31 -0.44 11.41
N SER A 129 6.91 -1.49 12.14
CA SER A 129 7.84 -2.53 12.57
C SER A 129 8.49 -3.25 11.38
N TYR A 130 7.74 -3.54 10.31
CA TYR A 130 8.31 -4.15 9.10
C TYR A 130 9.34 -3.25 8.42
N MET A 131 9.05 -1.96 8.28
CA MET A 131 10.01 -0.99 7.73
C MET A 131 11.28 -0.89 8.59
N LEU A 132 11.14 -0.91 9.92
CA LEU A 132 12.28 -0.87 10.84
C LEU A 132 13.13 -2.14 10.73
N GLU A 133 12.51 -3.32 10.64
CA GLU A 133 13.21 -4.58 10.39
C GLU A 133 13.99 -4.54 9.07
N VAL A 134 13.35 -4.12 7.98
CA VAL A 134 14.05 -3.96 6.68
C VAL A 134 15.23 -3.00 6.80
N SER A 135 15.03 -1.84 7.42
CA SER A 135 16.05 -0.81 7.57
C SER A 135 17.24 -1.24 8.42
N ARG A 136 17.02 -2.15 9.38
CA ARG A 136 18.06 -2.71 10.22
C ARG A 136 18.88 -3.76 9.51
N ASN A 137 18.25 -4.56 8.65
CA ASN A 137 18.85 -5.76 8.08
C ASN A 137 19.37 -5.55 6.65
N ILE A 138 19.04 -4.43 6.00
CA ILE A 138 19.38 -4.17 4.59
C ILE A 138 19.89 -2.73 4.41
N ASN A 139 21.08 -2.60 3.82
CA ASN A 139 21.72 -1.31 3.54
C ASN A 139 21.24 -0.67 2.22
N LEU A 140 19.94 -0.40 2.09
CA LEU A 140 19.40 0.24 0.88
C LEU A 140 19.88 1.69 0.69
N ASP A 141 20.36 2.35 1.75
CA ASP A 141 20.89 3.72 1.70
C ASP A 141 22.17 3.86 0.85
N GLU A 142 22.93 2.77 0.69
CA GLU A 142 24.13 2.73 -0.16
C GLU A 142 23.78 2.79 -1.65
N LEU A 143 22.56 2.41 -2.01
CA LEU A 143 22.07 2.44 -3.38
C LEU A 143 21.60 3.85 -3.74
N HIS A 144 21.98 4.32 -4.94
CA HIS A 144 21.52 5.62 -5.42
C HIS A 144 19.99 5.68 -5.53
N ARG A 145 19.37 4.58 -5.96
CA ARG A 145 17.92 4.50 -6.17
C ARG A 145 17.41 3.06 -6.02
N PRO A 146 17.21 2.57 -4.79
CA PRO A 146 16.79 1.19 -4.57
C PRO A 146 15.44 0.91 -5.23
N ILE A 147 15.31 -0.25 -5.85
CA ILE A 147 14.10 -0.78 -6.47
C ILE A 147 13.49 -1.79 -5.49
N ILE A 148 12.32 -1.45 -4.95
CA ILE A 148 11.60 -2.28 -3.99
C ILE A 148 10.34 -2.82 -4.65
N LEU A 149 10.13 -4.13 -4.60
CA LEU A 149 8.93 -4.80 -5.06
C LEU A 149 8.14 -5.33 -3.86
N GLU A 150 6.90 -4.93 -3.72
CA GLU A 150 5.95 -5.46 -2.74
C GLU A 150 4.82 -6.23 -3.45
N LEU A 151 4.68 -7.51 -3.13
CA LEU A 151 3.54 -8.34 -3.49
C LEU A 151 2.49 -8.25 -2.37
N GLY A 152 1.25 -7.92 -2.73
CA GLY A 152 0.15 -7.87 -1.75
C GLY A 152 0.16 -6.63 -0.85
N ALA A 153 0.59 -5.46 -1.36
CA ALA A 153 0.73 -4.24 -0.57
C ALA A 153 -0.60 -3.71 0.04
N GLY A 154 -1.76 -4.21 -0.42
CA GLY A 154 -3.04 -3.81 0.11
C GLY A 154 -3.35 -2.35 -0.22
N HIS A 155 -3.45 -1.51 0.81
CA HIS A 155 -3.63 -0.06 0.62
C HIS A 155 -2.31 0.73 0.72
N ALA A 156 -1.16 0.04 0.72
CA ALA A 156 0.18 0.61 0.58
C ALA A 156 0.71 1.43 1.79
N THR A 157 0.30 1.11 3.04
CA THR A 157 0.91 1.69 4.24
C THR A 157 2.41 1.41 4.31
N LEU A 158 2.85 0.17 4.03
CA LEU A 158 4.27 -0.17 4.07
C LEU A 158 5.04 0.60 2.99
N ALA A 159 4.57 0.56 1.74
CA ALA A 159 5.15 1.35 0.65
C ALA A 159 5.31 2.85 1.00
N ARG A 160 4.32 3.44 1.67
CA ARG A 160 4.42 4.82 2.16
C ARG A 160 5.57 4.99 3.15
N LEU A 161 5.66 4.12 4.15
CA LEU A 161 6.71 4.19 5.18
C LEU A 161 8.10 3.95 4.59
N MET A 162 8.21 3.01 3.65
CA MET A 162 9.43 2.73 2.89
C MET A 162 9.84 3.94 2.04
N LYS A 163 8.91 4.65 1.38
CA LYS A 163 9.22 5.88 0.63
C LYS A 163 9.67 7.01 1.56
N ILE A 164 9.17 7.11 2.79
CA ILE A 164 9.66 8.09 3.78
C ILE A 164 11.09 7.73 4.19
N ARG A 165 11.36 6.45 4.48
CA ARG A 165 12.69 5.98 4.94
C ARG A 165 13.76 6.01 3.85
N PHE A 166 13.36 5.69 2.61
CA PHE A 166 14.22 5.67 1.43
C PHE A 166 13.62 6.60 0.35
N PRO A 167 13.76 7.94 0.47
CA PRO A 167 13.09 8.92 -0.40
C PRO A 167 13.34 8.75 -1.89
N ARG A 168 14.50 8.19 -2.25
CA ARG A 168 14.88 7.95 -3.65
C ARG A 168 14.32 6.65 -4.22
N CYS A 169 13.72 5.76 -3.42
CA CYS A 169 13.33 4.45 -3.92
C CYS A 169 12.33 4.54 -5.10
N LYS A 170 12.45 3.60 -6.04
CA LYS A 170 11.40 3.23 -6.99
C LYS A 170 10.64 2.06 -6.37
N TYR A 171 9.34 2.24 -6.15
CA TYR A 171 8.51 1.27 -5.45
C TYR A 171 7.51 0.63 -6.41
N ILE A 172 7.51 -0.69 -6.45
CA ILE A 172 6.71 -1.50 -7.36
C ILE A 172 5.71 -2.28 -6.53
N ILE A 173 4.42 -2.11 -6.84
CA ILE A 173 3.35 -2.82 -6.16
C ILE A 173 2.71 -3.79 -7.14
N ILE A 174 2.75 -5.06 -6.78
CA ILE A 174 2.03 -6.13 -7.48
C ILE A 174 0.84 -6.54 -6.63
N ASP A 175 -0.36 -6.34 -7.15
CA ASP A 175 -1.59 -6.67 -6.42
C ASP A 175 -2.77 -6.88 -7.39
N LEU A 176 -3.92 -7.21 -6.82
CA LEU A 176 -5.19 -7.36 -7.52
C LEU A 176 -5.66 -5.98 -8.04
N PRO A 177 -6.29 -5.89 -9.22
CA PRO A 177 -6.68 -4.61 -9.83
C PRO A 177 -7.44 -3.65 -8.90
N GLU A 178 -8.39 -4.15 -8.13
CA GLU A 178 -9.15 -3.38 -7.14
C GLU A 178 -8.29 -2.94 -5.96
N THR A 179 -7.34 -3.75 -5.51
CA THR A 179 -6.41 -3.38 -4.43
C THR A 179 -5.45 -2.27 -4.89
N LEU A 180 -4.96 -2.36 -6.14
CA LEU A 180 -4.10 -1.34 -6.75
C LEU A 180 -4.79 0.03 -6.83
N PHE A 181 -6.12 0.07 -6.98
CA PHE A 181 -6.87 1.33 -6.90
C PHE A 181 -6.65 2.02 -5.54
N PHE A 182 -6.72 1.25 -4.45
CA PHE A 182 -6.58 1.80 -3.10
C PHE A 182 -5.11 2.09 -2.74
N SER A 183 -4.18 1.22 -3.11
CA SER A 183 -2.74 1.49 -3.05
C SER A 183 -2.40 2.83 -3.74
N TYR A 184 -2.85 3.00 -4.99
CA TYR A 184 -2.62 4.23 -5.74
C TYR A 184 -3.22 5.44 -5.04
N THR A 185 -4.48 5.33 -4.64
CA THR A 185 -5.20 6.45 -4.02
C THR A 185 -4.54 6.87 -2.70
N ASN A 186 -4.15 5.92 -1.85
CA ASN A 186 -3.46 6.20 -0.59
C ASN A 186 -2.12 6.92 -0.86
N LEU A 187 -1.29 6.37 -1.73
CA LEU A 187 0.02 6.94 -2.04
C LEU A 187 -0.09 8.31 -2.71
N ARG A 188 -1.02 8.52 -3.64
CA ARG A 188 -1.23 9.82 -4.29
C ARG A 188 -1.71 10.89 -3.32
N LEU A 189 -2.51 10.54 -2.32
CA LEU A 189 -2.95 11.46 -1.26
C LEU A 189 -1.82 11.82 -0.29
N ASN A 190 -0.82 10.96 -0.14
CA ASN A 190 0.34 11.19 0.72
C ASN A 190 1.54 11.82 -0.02
N PHE A 191 1.64 11.62 -1.33
CA PHE A 191 2.73 12.09 -2.19
C PHE A 191 2.18 12.69 -3.48
N SER A 192 1.61 13.90 -3.41
CA SER A 192 1.01 14.57 -4.58
C SER A 192 2.02 14.78 -5.71
N GLU A 193 3.27 15.06 -5.37
CA GLU A 193 4.36 15.39 -6.30
C GLU A 193 5.07 14.16 -6.88
N ALA A 194 4.83 12.96 -6.35
CA ALA A 194 5.47 11.75 -6.85
C ALA A 194 4.94 11.37 -8.24
N ARG A 195 5.74 10.60 -9.00
CA ARG A 195 5.36 10.11 -10.34
C ARG A 195 4.87 8.68 -10.26
N PHE A 196 3.72 8.43 -10.88
CA PHE A 196 2.98 7.18 -10.77
C PHE A 196 2.79 6.59 -12.16
N THR A 197 3.05 5.30 -12.32
CA THR A 197 2.80 4.56 -13.56
C THR A 197 1.91 3.36 -13.29
N LYS A 198 0.83 3.24 -14.07
CA LYS A 198 -0.12 2.13 -14.02
C LYS A 198 0.14 1.23 -15.22
N CYS A 199 0.54 -0.02 -15.01
CA CYS A 199 0.91 -0.93 -16.09
C CYS A 199 -0.28 -1.81 -16.47
N THR A 200 -0.65 -1.81 -17.74
CA THR A 200 -1.68 -2.73 -18.27
C THR A 200 -1.09 -3.78 -19.19
N THR A 201 0.18 -3.64 -19.54
CA THR A 201 0.97 -4.51 -20.43
C THR A 201 2.41 -4.62 -19.92
N SER A 202 3.13 -5.67 -20.34
CA SER A 202 4.57 -5.81 -20.09
C SER A 202 5.40 -4.68 -20.69
N GLU A 203 4.99 -4.12 -21.83
CA GLU A 203 5.65 -2.96 -22.44
C GLU A 203 5.57 -1.71 -21.55
N ASN A 204 4.41 -1.47 -20.93
CA ASN A 204 4.29 -0.38 -19.94
C ASN A 204 5.21 -0.59 -18.75
N LEU A 205 5.38 -1.84 -18.31
CA LEU A 205 6.30 -2.16 -17.22
C LEU A 205 7.75 -1.84 -17.61
N LYS A 206 8.22 -2.31 -18.78
CA LYS A 206 9.57 -1.99 -19.28
C LYS A 206 9.82 -0.49 -19.34
N THR A 207 8.87 0.22 -19.94
CA THR A 207 8.90 1.70 -20.03
C THR A 207 8.93 2.36 -18.64
N ALA A 208 8.17 1.85 -17.67
CA ALA A 208 8.14 2.37 -16.31
C ALA A 208 9.45 2.13 -15.55
N MET A 209 10.17 1.04 -15.86
CA MET A 209 11.46 0.73 -15.27
C MET A 209 12.56 1.67 -15.76
N GLU A 210 12.54 2.04 -17.04
CA GLU A 210 13.48 2.99 -17.64
C GLU A 210 13.17 4.45 -17.26
N ASN A 211 11.89 4.78 -17.14
CA ASN A 211 11.46 6.12 -16.80
C ASN A 211 11.77 6.49 -15.35
N ASP A 212 11.86 7.80 -15.13
CA ASP A 212 11.99 8.37 -13.80
C ASP A 212 10.61 8.35 -13.10
N THR A 213 10.23 7.18 -12.59
CA THR A 213 8.96 6.90 -11.89
C THR A 213 9.22 6.56 -10.42
N ASP A 214 8.37 7.05 -9.51
CA ASP A 214 8.46 6.75 -8.08
C ASP A 214 7.65 5.51 -7.69
N PHE A 215 6.43 5.38 -8.23
CA PHE A 215 5.52 4.28 -7.93
C PHE A 215 5.02 3.59 -9.19
N ILE A 216 5.14 2.25 -9.25
CA ILE A 216 4.69 1.42 -10.37
C ILE A 216 3.63 0.44 -9.86
N PHE A 217 2.47 0.41 -10.50
CA PHE A 217 1.34 -0.46 -10.13
C PHE A 217 1.15 -1.52 -11.21
N ILE A 218 1.29 -2.78 -10.84
CA ILE A 218 1.27 -3.92 -11.75
C ILE A 218 0.16 -4.88 -11.31
N PRO A 219 -0.90 -5.06 -12.10
CA PRO A 219 -1.89 -6.09 -11.85
C PRO A 219 -1.24 -7.48 -11.79
N SER A 220 -1.61 -8.29 -10.80
CA SER A 220 -1.03 -9.61 -10.57
C SER A 220 -1.08 -10.54 -11.80
N PHE A 221 -2.07 -10.39 -12.67
CA PHE A 221 -2.17 -11.17 -13.92
C PHE A 221 -1.07 -10.84 -14.95
N LEU A 222 -0.31 -9.76 -14.76
CA LEU A 222 0.86 -9.43 -15.58
C LEU A 222 2.16 -10.09 -15.08
N THR A 223 2.13 -10.77 -13.93
CA THR A 223 3.34 -11.39 -13.35
C THR A 223 3.93 -12.49 -14.23
N GLU A 224 3.10 -13.22 -14.99
CA GLU A 224 3.54 -14.23 -15.97
C GLU A 224 4.38 -13.63 -17.11
N GLU A 225 4.41 -12.29 -17.26
CA GLU A 225 5.18 -11.58 -18.29
C GLU A 225 6.36 -10.77 -17.73
N ILE A 226 6.63 -10.89 -16.42
CA ILE A 226 7.80 -10.28 -15.81
C ILE A 226 8.99 -11.16 -16.15
N ASP A 227 9.95 -10.58 -16.87
CA ASP A 227 11.16 -11.28 -17.29
C ASP A 227 12.07 -11.61 -16.09
N SER A 228 12.89 -12.65 -16.23
CA SER A 228 13.93 -13.01 -15.24
C SER A 228 14.98 -11.91 -15.02
N ASP A 229 15.15 -11.02 -15.99
CA ASP A 229 16.05 -9.85 -15.90
C ASP A 229 15.43 -8.67 -15.11
N PHE A 230 14.29 -8.89 -14.43
CA PHE A 230 13.64 -7.88 -13.62
C PHE A 230 14.44 -7.59 -12.34
N LEU A 231 15.29 -6.57 -12.41
CA LEU A 231 16.16 -6.17 -11.31
C LEU A 231 15.37 -5.53 -10.16
N VAL A 232 15.49 -6.14 -8.99
CA VAL A 232 14.87 -5.71 -7.73
C VAL A 232 15.90 -5.85 -6.62
N ASP A 233 16.10 -4.80 -5.83
CA ASP A 233 17.03 -4.80 -4.70
C ASP A 233 16.40 -5.40 -3.44
N LEU A 234 15.07 -5.26 -3.30
CA LEU A 234 14.30 -5.82 -2.19
C LEU A 234 12.93 -6.32 -2.66
N PHE A 235 12.64 -7.59 -2.40
CA PHE A 235 11.31 -8.18 -2.54
C PHE A 235 10.64 -8.33 -1.16
N ILE A 236 9.38 -7.90 -1.05
CA ILE A 236 8.55 -8.01 0.14
C ILE A 236 7.24 -8.70 -0.25
N ASN A 237 6.75 -9.61 0.59
CA ASN A 237 5.43 -10.21 0.48
C ASN A 237 4.67 -9.97 1.78
N THR A 238 3.52 -9.29 1.73
CA THR A 238 2.76 -8.86 2.92
C THR A 238 1.33 -9.33 2.97
#